data_AF-O69549-F1
#
_entry.id   AF-O69549-F1
#
_cell.length_a   1.000
_cell.length_b   1.000
_cell.length_c   1.000
_cell.angle_alpha   90.00
_cell.angle_beta   90.00
_cell.angle_gamma   90.00
#
_symmetry.space_group_name_H-M   'P 1'
#
loop_
_entity.id
_entity.type
_entity.pdbx_description
1 polymer ?
#
loop_
_entity_poly.entity_id
_entity_poly.type
_entity_poly.pdbx_seq_one_letter_code
_entity_poly.pdbx_strand_id
1 'polypeptide(L)'
;MSQLSFFTAESLLPAIADLAGVLAASGQIVVVSASGQSPAPAARLSVVVDQLWRASALAEMISEAGLVPEISRTEEDTPLVRTAVDPLLCPIAAEWTRGAVKTVPPRWLPGPRELRAWILAAGVPEAANRYLLGLDPHAPDTHSPLASALMRVGIAPTLIGTRSGRPALRISGRRRLSRLLENVGEPPDWAEALALWPRV
;
A
#
# COMPACT_ATOMS: atom_id res chain seq x y z
N MET A 1 -33.14 -26.12 6.09
CA MET A 1 -32.70 -24.72 5.97
C MET A 1 -31.19 -24.66 6.12
N SER A 2 -30.49 -24.26 5.07
CA SER A 2 -29.11 -23.79 5.12
C SER A 2 -28.97 -22.88 3.92
N GLN A 3 -29.13 -21.58 4.16
CA GLN A 3 -28.89 -20.56 3.16
C GLN A 3 -27.37 -20.40 3.11
N LEU A 4 -26.77 -20.89 2.03
CA LEU A 4 -25.40 -20.57 1.66
C LEU A 4 -25.36 -19.07 1.39
N SER A 5 -24.84 -18.29 2.34
CA SER A 5 -24.40 -16.93 2.08
C SER A 5 -23.20 -17.00 1.14
N PHE A 6 -23.47 -16.93 -0.16
CA PHE A 6 -22.51 -16.44 -1.12
C PHE A 6 -22.28 -14.96 -0.81
N PHE A 7 -21.26 -14.65 -0.02
CA PHE A 7 -20.59 -13.37 -0.16
C PHE A 7 -19.90 -13.42 -1.53
N THR A 8 -20.66 -13.10 -2.57
CA THR A 8 -20.09 -12.61 -3.81
C THR A 8 -19.18 -11.46 -3.40
N ALA A 9 -17.91 -11.51 -3.76
CA ALA A 9 -17.06 -10.34 -3.79
C ALA A 9 -17.72 -9.39 -4.80
N GLU A 10 -18.68 -8.60 -4.31
CA GLU A 10 -19.16 -7.42 -4.98
C GLU A 10 -17.88 -6.68 -5.35
N SER A 11 -17.67 -6.53 -6.66
CA SER A 11 -16.53 -5.82 -7.22
C SER A 11 -16.58 -4.41 -6.68
N LEU A 12 -16.02 -4.20 -5.48
CA LEU A 12 -15.96 -2.90 -4.86
C LEU A 12 -15.24 -2.02 -5.86
N LEU A 13 -15.96 -0.99 -6.32
CA LEU A 13 -15.42 -0.05 -7.27
C LEU A 13 -14.12 0.49 -6.69
N PRO A 14 -13.07 0.64 -7.51
CA PRO A 14 -11.84 1.28 -7.07
C PRO A 14 -12.13 2.58 -6.33
N ALA A 15 -11.51 2.75 -5.18
CA ALA A 15 -11.74 3.89 -4.30
C ALA A 15 -10.41 4.55 -3.93
N ILE A 16 -10.47 5.85 -3.65
CA ILE A 16 -9.29 6.62 -3.23
C ILE A 16 -8.68 6.04 -1.94
N ALA A 17 -9.52 5.48 -1.05
CA ALA A 17 -9.09 4.82 0.19
C ALA A 17 -8.19 3.59 -0.06
N ASP A 18 -8.32 2.91 -1.20
CA ASP A 18 -7.48 1.76 -1.56
C ASP A 18 -5.99 2.14 -1.62
N LEU A 19 -5.71 3.40 -1.99
CA LEU A 19 -4.36 3.93 -2.10
C LEU A 19 -3.66 4.07 -0.74
N ALA A 20 -4.40 4.00 0.38
CA ALA A 20 -3.82 4.02 1.72
C ALA A 20 -2.84 2.85 1.97
N GLY A 21 -2.95 1.76 1.21
CA GLY A 21 -1.96 0.68 1.25
C GLY A 21 -0.53 1.13 0.93
N VAL A 22 -0.36 2.18 0.12
CA VAL A 22 0.95 2.79 -0.16
C VAL A 22 1.58 3.40 1.10
N LEU A 23 0.75 3.92 2.02
CA LEU A 23 1.19 4.55 3.27
C LEU A 23 1.60 3.53 4.34
N ALA A 24 1.21 2.26 4.18
CA ALA A 24 1.74 1.16 5.00
C ALA A 24 3.22 0.83 4.70
N ALA A 25 3.72 1.30 3.56
CA ALA A 25 5.13 1.25 3.17
C ALA A 25 5.78 2.65 3.27
N SER A 26 6.83 2.90 2.48
CA SER A 26 7.56 4.17 2.42
C SER A 26 6.79 5.34 1.79
N GLY A 27 5.57 5.11 1.27
CA GLY A 27 4.79 6.15 0.62
C GLY A 27 4.41 7.30 1.55
N GLN A 28 4.31 8.50 1.02
CA GLN A 28 4.05 9.73 1.77
C GLN A 28 2.82 10.44 1.23
N ILE A 29 2.06 11.06 2.13
CA ILE A 29 0.98 11.98 1.78
C ILE A 29 1.29 13.35 2.36
N VAL A 30 1.24 14.38 1.51
CA VAL A 30 1.57 15.75 1.88
C VAL A 30 0.38 16.65 1.57
N VAL A 31 -0.05 17.42 2.57
CA VAL A 31 -1.04 18.49 2.39
C VAL A 31 -0.32 19.69 1.78
N VAL A 32 -0.81 20.12 0.62
CA VAL A 32 -0.41 21.37 -0.03
C VAL A 32 -1.40 22.43 0.41
N SER A 33 -0.93 23.33 1.28
CA SER A 33 -1.74 24.47 1.70
C SER A 33 -2.08 25.35 0.50
N ALA A 34 -3.30 25.90 0.53
CA ALA A 34 -3.75 26.91 -0.41
C ALA A 34 -2.69 28.02 -0.57
N SER A 35 -2.19 28.23 -1.78
CA SER A 35 -1.47 29.44 -2.17
C SER A 35 -2.15 30.01 -3.42
N GLY A 36 -2.49 31.30 -3.39
CA GLY A 36 -3.24 31.95 -4.47
C GLY A 36 -4.75 31.67 -4.46
N GLN A 37 -5.35 31.43 -5.64
CA GLN A 37 -6.80 31.49 -5.89
C GLN A 37 -7.60 30.24 -5.50
N SER A 38 -6.96 29.17 -5.01
CA SER A 38 -7.67 27.98 -4.54
C SER A 38 -7.82 28.04 -3.01
N PRO A 39 -9.04 28.19 -2.46
CA PRO A 39 -9.24 28.45 -1.04
C PRO A 39 -9.18 27.20 -0.15
N ALA A 40 -9.17 25.99 -0.72
CA ALA A 40 -9.24 24.73 0.04
C ALA A 40 -7.89 23.99 0.06
N PRO A 41 -7.53 23.32 1.19
CA PRO A 41 -6.37 22.46 1.23
C PRO A 41 -6.56 21.27 0.28
N ALA A 42 -5.47 20.86 -0.35
CA ALA A 42 -5.43 19.65 -1.18
C ALA A 42 -4.22 18.81 -0.76
N ALA A 43 -4.19 17.53 -1.13
CA ALA A 43 -3.10 16.64 -0.77
C ALA A 43 -2.56 15.90 -1.98
N ARG A 44 -1.35 15.35 -1.83
CA ARG A 44 -0.69 14.51 -2.83
C ARG A 44 -0.12 13.27 -2.16
N LEU A 45 -0.45 12.11 -2.71
CA LEU A 45 0.16 10.84 -2.35
C LEU A 45 1.34 10.55 -3.29
N SER A 46 2.42 9.99 -2.77
CA SER A 46 3.60 9.63 -3.55
C SER A 46 4.36 8.45 -2.95
N VAL A 47 5.04 7.67 -3.77
CA VAL A 47 5.94 6.60 -3.30
C VAL A 47 7.07 6.36 -4.31
N VAL A 48 8.28 6.23 -3.78
CA VAL A 48 9.45 5.77 -4.54
C VAL A 48 9.48 4.25 -4.48
N VAL A 49 9.65 3.61 -5.64
CA VAL A 49 9.68 2.15 -5.80
C VAL A 49 10.96 1.74 -6.53
N ASP A 50 11.34 0.47 -6.38
CA ASP A 50 12.59 -0.05 -6.95
C ASP A 50 12.53 -0.31 -8.46
N GLN A 51 11.33 -0.49 -9.03
CA GLN A 51 11.14 -0.91 -10.42
C GLN A 51 9.97 -0.18 -11.08
N LEU A 52 10.13 0.17 -12.36
CA LEU A 52 9.17 0.97 -13.12
C LEU A 52 7.79 0.29 -13.25
N TRP A 53 7.74 -1.05 -13.33
CA TRP A 53 6.47 -1.78 -13.41
C TRP A 53 5.60 -1.57 -12.16
N ARG A 54 6.21 -1.38 -10.98
CA ARG A 54 5.48 -1.07 -9.74
C ARG A 54 4.86 0.32 -9.81
N ALA A 55 5.63 1.30 -10.30
CA ALA A 55 5.14 2.65 -10.49
C ALA A 55 3.98 2.68 -11.51
N SER A 56 4.09 1.89 -12.58
CA SER A 56 3.05 1.76 -13.61
C SER A 56 1.77 1.12 -13.06
N ALA A 57 1.88 0.00 -12.34
CA ALA A 57 0.74 -0.67 -11.72
C ALA A 57 0.07 0.19 -10.62
N LEU A 58 0.85 0.98 -9.86
CA LEU A 58 0.29 1.95 -8.92
C LEU A 58 -0.39 3.12 -9.63
N ALA A 59 0.14 3.57 -10.76
CA ALA A 59 -0.50 4.61 -11.59
C ALA A 59 -1.84 4.14 -12.17
N GLU A 60 -1.96 2.86 -12.55
CA GLU A 60 -3.23 2.24 -12.92
C GLU A 60 -4.22 2.29 -11.74
N MET A 61 -3.82 1.87 -10.54
CA MET A 61 -4.68 1.94 -9.35
C MET A 61 -5.11 3.38 -9.01
N ILE A 62 -4.23 4.36 -9.20
CA ILE A 62 -4.55 5.79 -9.03
C ILE A 62 -5.60 6.24 -10.05
N SER A 63 -5.43 5.86 -11.31
CA SER A 63 -6.37 6.18 -12.40
C SER A 63 -7.73 5.55 -12.17
N GLU A 64 -7.75 4.28 -11.76
CA GLU A 64 -8.97 3.54 -11.43
C GLU A 64 -9.74 4.19 -10.28
N ALA A 65 -9.02 4.73 -9.28
CA ALA A 65 -9.61 5.49 -8.17
C ALA A 65 -10.11 6.91 -8.57
N GLY A 66 -10.01 7.27 -9.85
CA GLY A 66 -10.47 8.56 -10.39
C GLY A 66 -9.50 9.73 -10.19
N LEU A 67 -8.24 9.46 -9.84
CA LEU A 67 -7.20 10.47 -9.67
C LEU A 67 -6.23 10.46 -10.86
N VAL A 68 -5.51 11.56 -11.06
CA VAL A 68 -4.50 11.65 -12.14
C VAL A 68 -3.14 11.18 -11.60
N PRO A 69 -2.53 10.11 -12.14
CA PRO A 69 -1.18 9.71 -11.78
C PRO A 69 -0.12 10.51 -12.54
N GLU A 70 1.07 10.56 -11.96
CA GLU A 70 2.30 11.02 -12.59
C GLU A 70 3.44 10.08 -12.22
N ILE A 71 4.13 9.54 -13.22
CA ILE A 71 5.35 8.76 -13.03
C ILE A 71 6.54 9.64 -13.41
N SER A 72 7.52 9.68 -12.53
CA SER A 72 8.77 10.42 -12.69
C SER A 72 9.92 9.62 -12.08
N ARG A 73 11.09 10.24 -11.91
CA ARG A 73 12.23 9.65 -11.23
C ARG A 73 12.78 10.62 -10.18
N THR A 74 13.36 10.08 -9.12
CA THR A 74 14.12 10.88 -8.13
C THR A 74 15.43 11.37 -8.74
N GLU A 75 16.16 12.22 -8.01
CA GLU A 75 17.49 12.68 -8.44
C GLU A 75 18.49 11.52 -8.56
N GLU A 76 18.31 10.46 -7.77
CA GLU A 76 19.07 9.21 -7.82
C GLU A 76 18.59 8.22 -8.90
N ASP A 77 17.78 8.67 -9.86
CA ASP A 77 17.24 7.88 -10.96
C ASP A 77 16.31 6.73 -10.54
N THR A 78 15.71 6.81 -9.35
CA THR A 78 14.76 5.80 -8.84
C THR A 78 13.32 6.11 -9.27
N PRO A 79 12.52 5.14 -9.75
CA PRO A 79 11.13 5.39 -10.12
C PRO A 79 10.26 5.94 -8.97
N LEU A 80 9.48 6.98 -9.29
CA LEU A 80 8.54 7.64 -8.37
C LEU A 80 7.17 7.72 -9.03
N VAL A 81 6.13 7.27 -8.33
CA VAL A 81 4.74 7.50 -8.71
C VAL A 81 4.06 8.42 -7.71
N ARG A 82 3.28 9.38 -8.20
CA ARG A 82 2.50 10.30 -7.36
C ARG A 82 1.17 10.62 -8.00
N THR A 83 0.22 11.08 -7.19
CA THR A 83 -1.00 11.69 -7.69
C THR A 83 -0.74 13.15 -8.10
N ALA A 84 -1.62 13.72 -8.91
CA ALA A 84 -1.83 15.16 -8.91
C ALA A 84 -2.25 15.63 -7.50
N VAL A 85 -2.14 16.93 -7.25
CA VAL A 85 -2.63 17.52 -6.01
C VAL A 85 -4.16 17.57 -6.07
N ASP A 86 -4.84 16.92 -5.13
CA ASP A 86 -6.30 16.74 -5.16
C ASP A 86 -6.94 16.90 -3.76
N PRO A 87 -8.04 17.66 -3.61
CA PRO A 87 -8.78 17.78 -2.34
C PRO A 87 -9.34 16.46 -1.79
N LEU A 88 -9.64 15.49 -2.65
CA LEU A 88 -10.19 14.19 -2.25
C LEU A 88 -9.20 13.34 -1.45
N LEU A 89 -7.91 13.67 -1.47
CA LEU A 89 -6.87 13.02 -0.67
C LEU A 89 -6.76 13.59 0.76
N CYS A 90 -7.38 14.74 1.05
CA CYS A 90 -7.32 15.37 2.37
C CYS A 90 -7.85 14.49 3.52
N PRO A 91 -8.95 13.72 3.38
CA PRO A 91 -9.38 12.78 4.41
C PRO A 91 -8.31 11.74 4.74
N ILE A 92 -7.65 11.16 3.73
CA ILE A 92 -6.56 10.20 3.94
C ILE A 92 -5.39 10.89 4.65
N ALA A 93 -5.03 12.11 4.22
CA ALA A 93 -3.95 12.86 4.85
C ALA A 93 -4.23 13.11 6.34
N ALA A 94 -5.45 13.52 6.68
CA ALA A 94 -5.87 13.78 8.05
C ALA A 94 -5.83 12.53 8.94
N GLU A 95 -6.14 11.35 8.40
CA GLU A 95 -6.11 10.09 9.16
C GLU A 95 -4.70 9.52 9.32
N TRP A 96 -3.85 9.68 8.31
CA TRP A 96 -2.52 9.08 8.25
C TRP A 96 -1.39 9.99 8.71
N THR A 97 -1.68 11.23 9.10
CA THR A 97 -0.67 12.17 9.59
C THR A 97 -1.06 12.80 10.92
N ARG A 98 -0.09 13.00 11.81
CA ARG A 98 -0.19 13.88 12.97
C ARG A 98 0.92 14.92 12.89
N GLY A 99 0.56 16.12 12.41
CA GLY A 99 1.56 17.11 12.01
C GLY A 99 2.38 16.58 10.83
N ALA A 100 3.71 16.57 10.96
CA ALA A 100 4.61 16.05 9.93
C ALA A 100 4.89 14.53 10.05
N VAL A 101 4.31 13.84 11.05
CA VAL A 101 4.61 12.44 11.33
C VAL A 101 3.55 11.52 10.74
N LYS A 102 4.00 10.49 10.02
CA LYS A 102 3.14 9.40 9.54
C LYS A 102 2.61 8.56 10.70
N THR A 103 1.31 8.29 10.70
CA THR A 103 0.62 7.47 11.69
C THR A 103 -0.32 6.48 11.01
N VAL A 104 -0.70 5.42 11.71
CA VAL A 104 -1.73 4.47 11.23
C VAL A 104 -3.08 4.86 11.84
N PRO A 105 -4.16 5.00 11.04
CA PRO A 105 -5.47 5.34 11.58
C PRO A 105 -5.95 4.29 12.59
N PRO A 106 -6.62 4.71 13.69
CA PRO A 106 -7.17 3.77 14.65
C PRO A 106 -8.14 2.80 13.97
N ARG A 107 -7.91 1.51 14.18
CA ARG A 107 -8.70 0.40 13.59
C ARG A 107 -8.59 0.24 12.08
N TRP A 108 -7.67 0.90 11.38
CA TRP A 108 -7.41 0.61 9.98
C TRP A 108 -7.11 -0.88 9.78
N LEU A 109 -7.77 -1.48 8.79
CA LEU A 109 -7.58 -2.85 8.35
C LEU A 109 -7.44 -2.82 6.83
N PRO A 110 -6.36 -3.38 6.26
CA PRO A 110 -6.20 -3.36 4.82
C PRO A 110 -7.19 -4.32 4.17
N GLY A 111 -7.96 -3.82 3.21
CA GLY A 111 -8.74 -4.65 2.30
C GLY A 111 -7.88 -5.21 1.16
N PRO A 112 -8.50 -5.96 0.22
CA PRO A 112 -7.86 -6.50 -0.98
C PRO A 112 -6.99 -5.49 -1.74
N ARG A 113 -7.53 -4.30 -2.01
CA ARG A 113 -6.86 -3.29 -2.84
C ARG A 113 -5.79 -2.52 -2.05
N GLU A 114 -5.97 -2.26 -0.76
CA GLU A 114 -4.90 -1.73 0.09
C GLU A 114 -3.74 -2.73 0.23
N LEU A 115 -4.01 -4.03 0.38
CA LEU A 115 -2.97 -5.06 0.38
C LEU A 115 -2.21 -5.09 -0.96
N ARG A 116 -2.94 -4.97 -2.08
CA ARG A 116 -2.33 -4.90 -3.41
C ARG A 116 -1.42 -3.68 -3.55
N ALA A 117 -1.88 -2.50 -3.15
CA ALA A 117 -1.09 -1.27 -3.16
C ALA A 117 0.17 -1.39 -2.29
N TRP A 118 0.07 -2.02 -1.11
CA TRP A 118 1.22 -2.27 -0.24
C TRP A 118 2.24 -3.23 -0.86
N ILE A 119 1.77 -4.31 -1.50
CA ILE A 119 2.63 -5.24 -2.25
C ILE A 119 3.35 -4.54 -3.40
N LEU A 120 2.63 -3.71 -4.16
CA LEU A 120 3.21 -2.96 -5.26
C LEU A 120 4.26 -1.99 -4.75
N ALA A 121 4.03 -1.34 -3.61
CA ALA A 121 4.98 -0.40 -3.02
C ALA A 121 6.24 -1.09 -2.45
N ALA A 122 6.11 -2.24 -1.77
CA ALA A 122 7.23 -2.81 -0.99
C ALA A 122 7.21 -4.33 -0.79
N GLY A 123 6.45 -5.08 -1.58
CA GLY A 123 6.37 -6.54 -1.51
C GLY A 123 7.57 -7.23 -2.15
N VAL A 124 8.17 -8.21 -1.47
CA VAL A 124 9.32 -8.96 -1.98
C VAL A 124 9.21 -10.45 -1.59
N PRO A 125 9.41 -11.40 -2.52
CA PRO A 125 9.46 -12.81 -2.17
C PRO A 125 10.72 -13.15 -1.38
N GLU A 126 10.61 -14.05 -0.43
CA GLU A 126 11.73 -14.63 0.31
C GLU A 126 11.73 -16.15 0.09
N ALA A 127 12.90 -16.78 0.22
CA ALA A 127 13.03 -18.22 0.00
C ALA A 127 12.08 -19.04 0.89
N ALA A 128 11.75 -20.26 0.43
CA ALA A 128 10.97 -21.25 1.17
C ALA A 128 9.57 -20.78 1.61
N ASN A 129 8.76 -20.31 0.66
CA ASN A 129 7.36 -19.91 0.87
C ASN A 129 7.23 -18.84 1.96
N ARG A 130 7.98 -17.76 1.78
CA ARG A 130 7.90 -16.57 2.63
C ARG A 130 7.78 -15.34 1.75
N TYR A 131 7.11 -14.34 2.28
CA TYR A 131 6.90 -13.08 1.59
C TYR A 131 7.08 -11.93 2.57
N LEU A 132 7.73 -10.87 2.12
CA LEU A 132 7.99 -9.68 2.90
C LEU A 132 7.11 -8.54 2.42
N LEU A 133 6.47 -7.85 3.35
CA LEU A 133 5.88 -6.53 3.14
C LEU A 133 6.78 -5.51 3.81
N GLY A 134 7.51 -4.71 3.03
CA GLY A 134 8.36 -3.66 3.56
C GLY A 134 7.55 -2.58 4.30
N LEU A 135 8.15 -2.04 5.35
CA LEU A 135 7.62 -0.96 6.18
C LEU A 135 8.46 0.29 6.01
N ASP A 136 7.94 1.44 6.41
CA ASP A 136 8.69 2.69 6.37
C ASP A 136 9.79 2.72 7.45
N PRO A 137 11.09 2.78 7.09
CA PRO A 137 12.18 2.93 8.06
C PRO A 137 12.12 4.27 8.83
N HIS A 138 11.49 5.30 8.28
CA HIS A 138 11.39 6.62 8.87
C HIS A 138 10.14 6.82 9.74
N ALA A 139 9.25 5.82 9.83
CA ALA A 139 8.06 5.87 10.67
C ALA A 139 7.92 4.60 11.55
N PRO A 140 8.87 4.34 12.48
CA PRO A 140 8.88 3.12 13.30
C PRO A 140 7.62 2.91 14.14
N ASP A 141 6.97 3.99 14.57
CA ASP A 141 5.73 3.91 15.35
C ASP A 141 4.55 3.30 14.57
N THR A 142 4.66 3.18 13.24
CA THR A 142 3.65 2.53 12.40
C THR A 142 3.78 1.00 12.35
N HIS A 143 4.95 0.44 12.70
CA HIS A 143 5.26 -0.97 12.44
C HIS A 143 4.35 -1.93 13.22
N SER A 144 4.18 -1.70 14.53
CA SER A 144 3.34 -2.54 15.38
C SER A 144 1.83 -2.42 15.06
N PRO A 145 1.29 -1.20 14.84
CA PRO A 145 -0.07 -1.04 14.32
C PRO A 145 -0.33 -1.78 12.99
N LEU A 146 0.58 -1.70 12.02
CA LEU A 146 0.45 -2.39 10.72
C LEU A 146 0.50 -3.92 10.88
N ALA A 147 1.39 -4.44 11.74
CA ALA A 147 1.42 -5.87 12.08
C ALA A 147 0.09 -6.34 12.69
N SER A 148 -0.46 -5.55 13.62
CA SER A 148 -1.74 -5.84 14.28
C SER A 148 -2.91 -5.80 13.29
N ALA A 149 -2.89 -4.87 12.32
CA ALA A 149 -3.89 -4.80 11.26
C ALA A 149 -3.87 -6.06 10.37
N LEU A 150 -2.69 -6.53 9.95
CA LEU A 150 -2.56 -7.78 9.20
C LEU A 150 -3.05 -9.00 9.98
N MET A 151 -2.72 -9.09 11.28
CA MET A 151 -3.23 -10.17 12.14
C MET A 151 -4.77 -10.21 12.16
N ARG A 152 -5.41 -9.04 12.24
CA ARG A 152 -6.88 -8.92 12.30
C ARG A 152 -7.58 -9.29 10.98
N VAL A 153 -6.91 -9.18 9.84
CA VAL A 153 -7.41 -9.70 8.55
C VAL A 153 -7.01 -11.16 8.28
N GLY A 154 -6.43 -11.84 9.27
CA GLY A 154 -6.12 -13.27 9.23
C GLY A 154 -4.74 -13.61 8.66
N ILE A 155 -3.88 -12.61 8.45
CA ILE A 155 -2.51 -12.78 7.93
C ILE A 155 -1.54 -12.45 9.06
N ALA A 156 -1.25 -13.40 9.95
CA ALA A 156 -0.33 -13.14 11.05
C ALA A 156 1.12 -13.01 10.54
N PRO A 157 1.78 -11.84 10.66
CA PRO A 157 3.15 -11.65 10.22
C PRO A 157 4.14 -11.81 11.38
N THR A 158 5.44 -11.81 11.06
CA THR A 158 6.52 -11.58 12.02
C THR A 158 7.23 -10.28 11.65
N LEU A 159 7.29 -9.32 12.57
CA LEU A 159 8.06 -8.09 12.37
C LEU A 159 9.56 -8.38 12.43
N ILE A 160 10.29 -7.94 11.41
CA ILE A 160 11.73 -8.18 11.23
C ILE A 160 12.44 -6.91 10.81
N GLY A 161 13.78 -6.92 10.83
CA GLY A 161 14.60 -5.90 10.17
C GLY A 161 14.58 -4.51 10.82
N THR A 162 13.94 -4.36 11.99
CA THR A 162 13.84 -3.08 12.72
C THR A 162 15.18 -2.51 13.14
N ARG A 163 16.19 -3.38 13.34
CA ARG A 163 17.57 -2.97 13.67
C ARG A 163 18.48 -2.80 12.45
N SER A 164 18.11 -3.35 11.30
CA SER A 164 18.94 -3.34 10.08
C SER A 164 18.54 -2.24 9.09
N GLY A 165 17.67 -1.32 9.50
CA GLY A 165 17.18 -0.23 8.65
C GLY A 165 16.25 -0.66 7.51
N ARG A 166 15.84 -1.95 7.48
CA ARG A 166 14.92 -2.51 6.47
C ARG A 166 13.78 -3.23 7.17
N PRO A 167 12.92 -2.50 7.91
CA PRO A 167 11.82 -3.11 8.63
C PRO A 167 10.82 -3.74 7.65
N ALA A 168 10.32 -4.92 7.98
CA ALA A 168 9.35 -5.63 7.17
C ALA A 168 8.46 -6.56 8.00
N LEU A 169 7.30 -6.89 7.46
CA LEU A 169 6.41 -7.93 7.96
C LEU A 169 6.62 -9.19 7.13
N ARG A 170 7.19 -10.22 7.76
CA ARG A 170 7.39 -11.53 7.14
C ARG A 170 6.13 -12.38 7.28
N ILE A 171 5.58 -12.80 6.16
CA ILE A 171 4.46 -13.73 6.08
C ILE A 171 5.04 -15.10 5.72
N SER A 172 4.85 -16.07 6.60
CA SER A 172 5.40 -17.42 6.44
C SER A 172 4.30 -18.47 6.43
N GLY A 173 4.51 -19.49 5.60
CA GLY A 173 3.68 -20.68 5.58
C GLY A 173 2.51 -20.59 4.60
N ARG A 174 2.23 -21.75 3.99
CA ARG A 174 1.27 -21.92 2.89
C ARG A 174 -0.08 -21.25 3.14
N ARG A 175 -0.73 -21.53 4.28
CA ARG A 175 -2.06 -20.97 4.60
C ARG A 175 -2.09 -19.44 4.59
N ARG A 176 -1.07 -18.77 5.13
CA ARG A 176 -1.03 -17.30 5.22
C ARG A 176 -0.74 -16.67 3.86
N LEU A 177 0.11 -17.31 3.07
CA LEU A 177 0.42 -16.87 1.69
C LEU A 177 -0.76 -17.11 0.75
N SER A 178 -1.48 -18.22 0.86
CA SER A 178 -2.72 -18.46 0.12
C SER A 178 -3.74 -17.36 0.43
N ARG A 179 -3.91 -17.01 1.71
CA ARG A 179 -4.79 -15.91 2.11
C ARG A 179 -4.36 -14.56 1.55
N LEU A 180 -3.05 -14.27 1.53
CA LEU A 180 -2.53 -13.05 0.91
C LEU A 180 -2.87 -13.02 -0.59
N LEU A 181 -2.58 -14.10 -1.31
CA LEU A 181 -2.88 -14.26 -2.75
C LEU A 181 -4.37 -14.09 -3.06
N GLU A 182 -5.23 -14.75 -2.29
CA GLU A 182 -6.69 -14.62 -2.40
C GLU A 182 -7.16 -13.16 -2.30
N ASN A 183 -6.49 -12.34 -1.48
CA ASN A 183 -6.85 -10.93 -1.32
C ASN A 183 -6.27 -10.05 -2.43
N VAL A 184 -5.05 -10.32 -2.90
CA VAL A 184 -4.34 -9.36 -3.78
C VAL A 184 -4.53 -9.64 -5.26
N GLY A 185 -5.00 -10.85 -5.59
CA GLY A 185 -5.28 -11.28 -6.96
C GLY A 185 -4.02 -11.56 -7.78
N GLU A 186 -4.21 -11.63 -9.10
CA GLU A 186 -3.15 -11.91 -10.07
C GLU A 186 -2.11 -10.77 -10.15
N PRO A 187 -0.85 -11.07 -10.50
CA PRO A 187 0.15 -10.05 -10.72
C PRO A 187 -0.26 -9.09 -11.85
N PRO A 188 0.24 -7.84 -11.85
CA PRO A 188 0.25 -7.00 -13.04
C PRO A 188 0.85 -7.72 -14.27
N ASP A 189 0.43 -7.33 -15.47
CA ASP A 189 0.86 -7.95 -16.74
C ASP A 189 2.29 -7.53 -17.15
N TRP A 190 3.25 -7.87 -16.28
CA TRP A 190 4.68 -7.63 -16.43
C TRP A 190 5.45 -8.89 -16.01
N ALA A 191 6.46 -9.28 -16.79
CA ALA A 191 7.23 -10.49 -16.52
C ALA A 191 7.94 -10.44 -15.15
N GLU A 192 8.47 -9.28 -14.78
CA GLU A 192 9.12 -9.02 -13.49
C GLU A 192 8.13 -9.03 -12.33
N ALA A 193 6.89 -8.56 -12.56
CA ALA A 193 5.84 -8.59 -11.56
C ALA A 193 5.51 -10.03 -11.18
N LEU A 194 5.40 -10.94 -12.16
CA LEU A 194 5.19 -12.35 -11.89
C LEU A 194 6.26 -12.89 -10.94
N ALA A 195 7.55 -12.61 -11.18
CA ALA A 195 8.68 -13.06 -10.35
C ALA A 195 8.63 -12.55 -8.91
N LEU A 196 8.08 -11.36 -8.69
CA LEU A 196 8.06 -10.66 -7.41
C LEU A 196 6.72 -10.73 -6.68
N TRP A 197 5.68 -11.26 -7.31
CA TRP A 197 4.37 -11.44 -6.69
C TRP A 197 4.38 -12.56 -5.63
N PRO A 198 3.48 -12.53 -4.62
CA PRO A 198 3.34 -13.65 -3.70
C PRO A 198 3.00 -14.95 -4.44
N ARG A 199 3.52 -16.08 -3.94
CA ARG A 199 3.31 -17.43 -4.50
C ARG A 199 3.24 -18.46 -3.35
N VAL A 200 2.68 -19.64 -3.63
CA VAL A 200 2.40 -20.71 -2.65
C VAL A 200 2.89 -22.08 -3.11
#